data_AF-A0A2T8F8G0-F1
#
_entry.id   AF-A0A2T8F8G0-F1
#
_cell.length_a   1.000
_cell.length_b   1.000
_cell.length_c   1.000
_cell.angle_alpha   90.00
_cell.angle_beta   90.00
_cell.angle_gamma   90.00
#
_symmetry.space_group_name_H-M   'P 1'
#
loop_
_entity.id
_entity.type
_entity.pdbx_description
1 polymer ?
#
loop_
_entity_poly.entity_id
_entity_poly.type
_entity_poly.pdbx_seq_one_letter_code
_entity_poly.pdbx_strand_id
1 'polypeptide(L)'
;MGTTDAGEVIEADLTIDGSNWQASNHPVARVDEDFAGIGVYRPGAVAGGCRMQAGHKPAAAGQQQLAAQLAAMPGSTVVERPTPTEAFGHSAIHGAVKVDAFCDGTTEGNAYLVAEDRGISYFDSPPGRALRTVRVDFWVVDVDGTNVVVDMFHTGSAPEDLIAQADRARESITFVTE
;
A
#
# COMPACT_ATOMS: atom_id res chain seq x y z
N MET A 1 -13.34 4.02 1.93
CA MET A 1 -14.26 5.09 1.52
C MET A 1 -13.48 6.38 1.43
N GLY A 2 -13.39 6.93 0.22
CA GLY A 2 -12.94 8.31 0.00
C GLY A 2 -14.12 9.16 -0.45
N THR A 3 -13.92 10.46 -0.60
CA THR A 3 -14.85 11.32 -1.35
C THR A 3 -14.11 12.06 -2.45
N THR A 4 -14.78 12.32 -3.57
CA THR A 4 -14.29 13.19 -4.63
C THR A 4 -14.23 14.65 -4.16
N ASP A 5 -13.57 15.53 -4.93
CA ASP A 5 -13.61 16.97 -4.68
C ASP A 5 -15.02 17.56 -4.83
N ALA A 6 -15.90 16.90 -5.61
CA ALA A 6 -17.31 17.23 -5.74
C ALA A 6 -18.17 16.71 -4.57
N GLY A 7 -17.60 15.87 -3.69
CA GLY A 7 -18.26 15.31 -2.51
C GLY A 7 -18.95 13.97 -2.71
N GLU A 8 -18.77 13.33 -3.88
CA GLU A 8 -19.28 11.99 -4.18
C GLU A 8 -18.46 10.93 -3.45
N VAL A 9 -19.06 9.80 -3.09
CA VAL A 9 -18.34 8.71 -2.42
C VAL A 9 -17.54 7.95 -3.46
N ILE A 10 -16.26 7.70 -3.16
CA ILE A 10 -15.42 6.79 -3.94
C ILE A 10 -15.46 5.43 -3.27
N GLU A 11 -16.05 4.47 -3.97
CA GLU A 11 -16.03 3.05 -3.64
C GLU A 11 -15.02 2.33 -4.54
N ALA A 12 -14.36 1.31 -3.96
CA ALA A 12 -13.42 0.47 -4.66
C ALA A 12 -13.84 -0.97 -4.45
N ASP A 13 -14.36 -1.58 -5.50
CA ASP A 13 -14.71 -2.99 -5.52
C ASP A 13 -13.48 -3.79 -5.91
N LEU A 14 -13.27 -4.92 -5.24
CA LEU A 14 -12.20 -5.84 -5.56
C LEU A 14 -12.65 -7.28 -5.31
N THR A 15 -12.20 -8.18 -6.15
CA THR A 15 -12.44 -9.62 -6.03
C THR A 15 -11.21 -10.28 -5.42
N ILE A 16 -11.43 -11.06 -4.37
CA ILE A 16 -10.39 -11.83 -3.70
C ILE A 16 -10.57 -13.30 -4.05
N ASP A 17 -9.69 -13.82 -4.88
CA ASP A 17 -9.62 -15.24 -5.21
C ASP A 17 -8.39 -15.89 -4.56
N GLY A 18 -8.55 -17.14 -4.13
CA GLY A 18 -7.48 -17.92 -3.50
C GLY A 18 -7.73 -18.24 -2.03
N SER A 19 -6.74 -18.82 -1.37
CA SER A 19 -6.82 -19.24 0.03
C SER A 19 -5.97 -18.34 0.93
N ASN A 20 -6.07 -18.52 2.25
CA ASN A 20 -5.24 -17.85 3.25
C ASN A 20 -5.40 -16.32 3.35
N TRP A 21 -6.45 -15.76 2.75
CA TRP A 21 -6.83 -14.37 2.93
C TRP A 21 -7.38 -14.13 4.33
N GLN A 22 -6.90 -13.07 4.98
CA GLN A 22 -7.39 -12.61 6.27
C GLN A 22 -8.19 -11.33 6.10
N ALA A 23 -9.34 -11.26 6.77
CA ALA A 23 -10.08 -10.03 6.91
C ALA A 23 -9.28 -9.08 7.82
N SER A 24 -8.77 -8.00 7.23
CA SER A 24 -8.12 -6.90 7.94
C SER A 24 -8.58 -5.59 7.31
N ASN A 25 -8.13 -4.44 7.80
CA ASN A 25 -8.41 -3.15 7.15
C ASN A 25 -7.99 -3.13 5.67
N HIS A 26 -7.09 -4.05 5.28
CA HIS A 26 -6.67 -4.32 3.92
C HIS A 26 -6.52 -5.83 3.68
N PRO A 27 -6.99 -6.40 2.55
CA PRO A 27 -6.82 -7.82 2.26
C PRO A 27 -5.34 -8.25 2.24
N VAL A 28 -5.02 -9.34 2.95
CA VAL A 28 -3.68 -9.95 2.97
C VAL A 28 -3.80 -11.47 2.94
N ALA A 29 -3.08 -12.11 2.04
CA ALA A 29 -2.86 -13.55 1.99
C ALA A 29 -1.52 -13.92 2.64
N ARG A 30 -1.46 -15.08 3.30
CA ARG A 30 -0.27 -15.54 4.03
C ARG A 30 0.08 -16.99 3.76
N VAL A 31 1.37 -17.28 3.72
CA VAL A 31 1.91 -18.64 3.80
C VAL A 31 3.08 -18.61 4.78
N ASP A 32 2.96 -19.32 5.89
CA ASP A 32 3.89 -19.25 7.02
C ASP A 32 4.16 -17.80 7.45
N GLU A 33 5.36 -17.32 7.13
CA GLU A 33 5.82 -15.98 7.51
C GLU A 33 5.82 -14.98 6.34
N ASP A 34 5.54 -15.46 5.13
CA ASP A 34 5.44 -14.67 3.92
C ASP A 34 4.02 -14.18 3.70
N PHE A 35 3.90 -13.01 3.08
CA PHE A 35 2.62 -12.38 2.81
C PHE A 35 2.64 -11.62 1.49
N ALA A 36 1.44 -11.49 0.91
CA ALA A 36 1.13 -10.53 -0.13
C ALA A 36 -0.23 -9.91 0.16
N GLY A 37 -0.42 -8.63 -0.14
CA GLY A 37 -1.65 -7.92 0.15
C GLY A 37 -1.84 -6.71 -0.74
N ILE A 38 -3.01 -6.09 -0.59
CA ILE A 38 -3.46 -4.95 -1.39
C ILE A 38 -4.08 -3.89 -0.48
N GLY A 39 -3.74 -2.63 -0.72
CA GLY A 39 -4.40 -1.48 -0.09
C GLY A 39 -5.05 -0.58 -1.13
N VAL A 40 -6.24 -0.05 -0.82
CA VAL A 40 -6.86 1.05 -1.56
C VAL A 40 -7.27 2.12 -0.55
N TYR A 41 -6.74 3.33 -0.69
CA TYR A 41 -6.91 4.38 0.32
C TYR A 41 -6.68 5.79 -0.25
N ARG A 42 -7.28 6.79 0.42
CA ARG A 42 -6.99 8.21 0.19
C ARG A 42 -6.06 8.69 1.32
N PRO A 43 -4.77 8.97 1.06
CA PRO A 43 -3.85 9.36 2.12
C PRO A 43 -4.12 10.79 2.59
N GLY A 44 -4.27 11.00 3.90
CA GLY A 44 -4.16 12.33 4.53
C GLY A 44 -2.71 12.78 4.69
N ALA A 45 -1.82 11.83 5.00
CA ALA A 45 -0.38 12.04 5.09
C ALA A 45 0.39 10.82 4.56
N VAL A 46 1.55 11.05 3.94
CA VAL A 46 2.54 10.03 3.63
C VAL A 46 3.53 9.95 4.78
N ALA A 47 3.80 8.74 5.25
CA ALA A 47 4.57 8.50 6.46
C ALA A 47 5.54 7.35 6.29
N GLY A 48 6.52 7.21 7.17
CA GLY A 48 7.43 6.07 7.17
C GLY A 48 7.81 5.61 8.56
N GLY A 49 8.21 4.35 8.66
CA GLY A 49 8.64 3.74 9.91
C GLY A 49 7.50 3.21 10.78
N CYS A 50 7.88 2.60 11.89
CA CYS A 50 6.95 2.05 12.87
C CYS A 50 6.15 3.17 13.49
N ARG A 51 4.81 3.10 13.39
CA ARG A 51 3.91 4.16 13.86
C ARG A 51 4.31 5.56 13.38
N MET A 52 4.82 5.66 12.14
CA MET A 52 5.29 6.92 11.55
C MET A 52 6.45 7.59 12.31
N GLN A 53 7.23 6.86 13.11
CA GLN A 53 8.35 7.42 13.89
C GLN A 53 9.44 8.07 13.02
N ALA A 54 9.57 7.69 11.75
CA ALA A 54 10.49 8.34 10.84
C ALA A 54 9.95 9.68 10.28
N GLY A 55 8.75 10.09 10.73
CA GLY A 55 8.05 11.30 10.34
C GLY A 55 6.94 11.06 9.31
N HIS A 56 6.10 12.08 9.15
CA HIS A 56 5.04 12.13 8.14
C HIS A 56 4.93 13.52 7.54
N LYS A 57 4.38 13.60 6.34
CA LYS A 57 4.07 14.86 5.64
C LYS A 57 2.65 14.78 5.08
N PRO A 58 1.90 15.89 5.06
CA PRO A 58 0.62 15.92 4.37
C PRO A 58 0.75 15.40 2.94
N ALA A 59 -0.21 14.58 2.52
CA ALA A 59 -0.25 14.03 1.18
C ALA A 59 -0.34 15.19 0.17
N ALA A 60 0.50 15.13 -0.86
CA ALA A 60 0.44 16.12 -1.92
C ALA A 60 -0.88 16.01 -2.70
N ALA A 61 -1.45 17.17 -3.06
CA ALA A 61 -2.68 17.23 -3.84
C ALA A 61 -2.50 16.84 -5.32
N GLY A 62 -1.27 16.87 -5.84
CA GLY A 62 -0.98 16.49 -7.23
C GLY A 62 -0.48 15.05 -7.34
N GLN A 63 -0.99 14.32 -8.33
CA GLN A 63 -0.71 12.89 -8.56
C GLN A 63 0.80 12.59 -8.61
N GLN A 64 1.55 13.34 -9.43
CA GLN A 64 3.01 13.18 -9.58
C GLN A 64 3.77 13.51 -8.29
N GLN A 65 3.35 14.55 -7.57
CA GLN A 65 3.98 14.94 -6.32
C GLN A 65 3.72 13.91 -5.22
N LEU A 66 2.51 13.34 -5.17
CA LEU A 66 2.17 12.28 -4.22
C LEU A 66 2.96 11.01 -4.52
N ALA A 67 3.06 10.61 -5.79
CA ALA A 67 3.89 9.47 -6.20
C ALA A 67 5.37 9.68 -5.85
N ALA A 68 5.89 10.90 -6.03
CA ALA A 68 7.24 11.27 -5.62
C ALA A 68 7.42 11.23 -4.09
N GLN A 69 6.40 11.63 -3.30
CA GLN A 69 6.42 11.51 -1.84
C GLN A 69 6.47 10.05 -1.39
N LEU A 70 5.65 9.18 -1.99
CA LEU A 70 5.65 7.73 -1.72
C LEU A 70 7.02 7.10 -2.06
N ALA A 71 7.61 7.48 -3.19
CA ALA A 71 8.94 7.02 -3.58
C ALA A 71 10.08 7.54 -2.69
N ALA A 72 9.87 8.68 -2.01
CA ALA A 72 10.85 9.33 -1.14
C ALA A 72 10.56 9.12 0.36
N MET A 73 9.75 8.11 0.68
CA MET A 73 9.37 7.79 2.04
C MET A 73 10.61 7.43 2.88
N PRO A 74 10.74 7.93 4.13
CA PRO A 74 11.90 7.66 4.96
C PRO A 74 12.14 6.16 5.17
N GLY A 75 13.39 5.70 4.98
CA GLY A 75 13.75 4.29 5.12
C GLY A 75 13.31 3.39 3.95
N SER A 76 12.81 3.98 2.87
CA SER A 76 12.55 3.28 1.61
C SER A 76 13.70 3.40 0.62
N THR A 77 13.80 2.42 -0.29
CA THR A 77 14.67 2.42 -1.45
C THR A 77 13.81 2.31 -2.69
N VAL A 78 13.99 3.22 -3.65
CA VAL A 78 13.26 3.16 -4.92
C VAL A 78 13.71 1.95 -5.73
N VAL A 79 12.75 1.10 -6.09
CA VAL A 79 12.93 -0.05 -6.99
C VAL A 79 12.57 0.37 -8.41
N GLU A 80 11.44 1.06 -8.56
CA GLU A 80 10.96 1.62 -9.83
C GLU A 80 10.58 3.08 -9.61
N ARG A 81 11.11 3.97 -10.45
CA ARG A 81 10.82 5.41 -10.34
C ARG A 81 9.37 5.68 -10.75
N PRO A 82 8.69 6.64 -10.10
CA PRO A 82 7.37 7.09 -10.51
C PRO A 82 7.31 7.46 -11.99
N THR A 83 6.47 6.77 -12.75
CA THR A 83 6.24 7.02 -14.18
C THR A 83 4.74 7.02 -14.50
N PRO A 84 4.28 7.89 -15.42
CA PRO A 84 2.89 7.87 -15.87
C PRO A 84 2.51 6.55 -16.53
N THR A 85 1.30 6.09 -16.26
CA THR A 85 0.69 4.88 -16.83
C THR A 85 -0.83 5.02 -16.86
N GLU A 86 -1.51 3.99 -17.33
CA GLU A 86 -2.95 3.77 -17.15
C GLU A 86 -3.15 2.54 -16.25
N ALA A 87 -4.04 2.65 -15.27
CA ALA A 87 -4.38 1.54 -14.38
C ALA A 87 -5.82 1.71 -13.90
N PHE A 88 -6.52 0.59 -13.69
CA PHE A 88 -7.90 0.57 -13.17
C PHE A 88 -8.92 1.36 -14.00
N GLY A 89 -8.62 1.62 -15.29
CA GLY A 89 -9.46 2.46 -16.16
C GLY A 89 -9.21 3.98 -16.03
N HIS A 90 -8.19 4.38 -15.28
CA HIS A 90 -7.86 5.78 -15.00
C HIS A 90 -6.39 6.10 -15.33
N SER A 91 -6.08 7.39 -15.43
CA SER A 91 -4.69 7.85 -15.43
C SER A 91 -4.05 7.57 -14.07
N ALA A 92 -2.81 7.11 -14.08
CA ALA A 92 -2.09 6.79 -12.86
C ALA A 92 -0.60 7.13 -12.96
N ILE A 93 0.05 7.29 -11.81
CA ILE A 93 1.51 7.24 -11.70
C ILE A 93 1.88 5.96 -10.96
N HIS A 94 2.64 5.09 -11.61
CA HIS A 94 3.15 3.85 -11.02
C HIS A 94 4.59 4.02 -10.54
N GLY A 95 4.89 3.46 -9.37
CA GLY A 95 6.25 3.30 -8.89
C GLY A 95 6.35 2.14 -7.91
N ALA A 96 7.58 1.79 -7.53
CA ALA A 96 7.81 0.73 -6.57
C ALA A 96 8.93 1.12 -5.61
N VAL A 97 8.72 0.81 -4.33
CA VAL A 97 9.74 0.93 -3.29
C VAL A 97 9.96 -0.39 -2.59
N LYS A 98 11.13 -0.48 -1.97
CA LYS A 98 11.50 -1.50 -1.02
C LYS A 98 11.66 -0.84 0.33
N VAL A 99 11.06 -1.39 1.37
CA VAL A 99 11.25 -0.94 2.75
C VAL A 99 11.68 -2.10 3.64
N ASP A 100 12.47 -1.79 4.65
CA ASP A 100 12.71 -2.73 5.74
C ASP A 100 11.64 -2.49 6.82
N ALA A 101 10.54 -3.25 6.72
CA ALA A 101 9.35 -3.08 7.54
C ALA A 101 9.47 -3.84 8.89
N PHE A 102 10.54 -3.55 9.64
CA PHE A 102 10.77 -4.14 10.96
C PHE A 102 10.36 -3.18 12.07
N CYS A 103 9.45 -3.64 12.95
CA CYS A 103 9.11 -2.97 14.19
C CYS A 103 9.46 -3.88 15.36
N ASP A 104 10.26 -3.36 16.30
CA ASP A 104 10.55 -4.11 17.52
C ASP A 104 9.26 -4.31 18.33
N GLY A 105 9.06 -5.53 18.84
CA GLY A 105 7.85 -5.93 19.57
C GLY A 105 7.71 -5.26 20.95
N THR A 106 8.60 -4.32 21.29
CA THR A 106 8.60 -3.57 22.55
C THR A 106 7.85 -2.25 22.46
N THR A 107 7.54 -1.80 21.24
CA THR A 107 6.76 -0.58 21.02
C THR A 107 5.29 -0.95 20.88
N GLU A 108 4.40 -0.34 21.68
CA GLU A 108 2.95 -0.55 21.49
C GLU A 108 2.55 -0.25 20.04
N GLY A 109 2.15 -1.31 19.31
CA GLY A 109 1.65 -1.21 17.94
C GLY A 109 2.67 -1.39 16.84
N ASN A 110 2.96 -2.64 16.51
CA ASN A 110 4.04 -3.13 15.64
C ASN A 110 3.90 -2.86 14.12
N ALA A 111 3.20 -1.80 13.71
CA ALA A 111 2.91 -1.55 12.30
C ALA A 111 3.87 -0.52 11.69
N TYR A 112 4.53 -0.90 10.60
CA TYR A 112 5.18 0.03 9.69
C TYR A 112 4.09 0.71 8.86
N LEU A 113 3.97 2.02 9.01
CA LEU A 113 2.95 2.83 8.34
C LEU A 113 3.57 3.55 7.14
N VAL A 114 2.94 3.39 5.98
CA VAL A 114 3.27 4.12 4.74
C VAL A 114 2.38 5.35 4.53
N ALA A 115 1.24 5.40 5.22
CA ALA A 115 0.37 6.57 5.35
C ALA A 115 -0.32 6.58 6.72
N GLU A 116 -0.96 7.68 7.08
CA GLU A 116 -1.57 7.93 8.41
C GLU A 116 -2.35 6.72 8.97
N ASP A 117 -3.23 6.12 8.16
CA ASP A 117 -4.02 4.93 8.51
C ASP A 117 -3.65 3.68 7.70
N ARG A 118 -2.54 3.72 6.95
CA ARG A 118 -2.12 2.66 6.04
C ARG A 118 -0.79 2.05 6.47
N GLY A 119 -0.83 0.79 6.87
CA GLY A 119 0.31 0.02 7.32
C GLY A 119 0.48 -1.29 6.56
N ILE A 120 1.71 -1.61 6.24
CA ILE A 120 2.07 -2.77 5.40
C ILE A 120 2.60 -3.94 6.21
N SER A 121 2.79 -3.74 7.52
CA SER A 121 3.27 -4.77 8.46
C SER A 121 2.43 -4.82 9.73
N TYR A 122 1.10 -4.66 9.64
CA TYR A 122 0.16 -4.63 10.77
C TYR A 122 0.11 -5.88 11.68
N PHE A 123 1.00 -6.83 11.51
CA PHE A 123 0.87 -8.16 12.08
C PHE A 123 2.05 -8.46 12.99
N ASP A 124 1.76 -9.08 14.13
CA ASP A 124 2.72 -9.48 15.15
C ASP A 124 3.95 -10.12 14.51
N SER A 125 5.02 -9.35 14.40
CA SER A 125 6.36 -9.90 14.23
C SER A 125 6.84 -10.23 15.63
N PRO A 126 6.93 -11.52 16.00
CA PRO A 126 7.47 -11.88 17.30
C PRO A 126 8.84 -11.21 17.50
N PRO A 127 9.15 -10.72 18.71
CA PRO A 127 10.46 -10.14 19.00
C PRO A 127 11.58 -11.12 18.60
N GLY A 128 12.63 -10.61 17.93
CA GLY A 128 13.80 -11.39 17.53
C GLY A 128 13.77 -11.99 16.11
N ARG A 129 12.80 -11.63 15.26
CA ARG A 129 12.78 -12.05 13.85
C ARG A 129 13.51 -11.07 12.93
N ALA A 130 14.15 -11.61 11.89
CA ALA A 130 14.99 -10.84 10.96
C ALA A 130 14.19 -9.79 10.17
N LEU A 131 14.91 -8.75 9.72
CA LEU A 131 14.41 -7.70 8.84
C LEU A 131 13.60 -8.31 7.69
N ARG A 132 12.31 -7.96 7.60
CA ARG A 132 11.52 -8.27 6.41
C ARG A 132 11.58 -7.09 5.48
N THR A 133 12.37 -7.26 4.44
CA THR A 133 12.21 -6.46 3.24
C THR A 133 10.80 -6.70 2.68
N VAL A 134 10.06 -5.61 2.49
CA VAL A 134 8.76 -5.59 1.81
C VAL A 134 8.91 -4.78 0.53
N ARG A 135 8.48 -5.35 -0.59
CA ARG A 135 8.26 -4.59 -1.83
C ARG A 135 6.85 -4.01 -1.77
N VAL A 136 6.73 -2.75 -2.18
CA VAL A 136 5.46 -2.03 -2.30
C VAL A 136 5.42 -1.43 -3.69
N ASP A 137 4.61 -2.00 -4.55
CA ASP A 137 4.20 -1.42 -5.82
C ASP A 137 3.00 -0.52 -5.55
N PHE A 138 3.03 0.72 -6.03
CA PHE A 138 1.98 1.69 -5.79
C PHE A 138 1.55 2.40 -7.07
N TRP A 139 0.26 2.71 -7.13
CA TRP A 139 -0.37 3.51 -8.15
C TRP A 139 -1.07 4.67 -7.48
N VAL A 140 -0.69 5.90 -7.85
CA VAL A 140 -1.49 7.07 -7.53
C VAL A 140 -2.44 7.29 -8.69
N VAL A 141 -3.71 7.00 -8.46
CA VAL A 141 -4.80 6.97 -9.46
C VAL A 141 -5.64 8.23 -9.31
N ASP A 142 -5.93 8.90 -10.43
CA ASP A 142 -6.85 10.04 -10.46
C ASP A 142 -8.28 9.54 -10.72
N VAL A 143 -9.12 9.60 -9.68
CA VAL A 143 -10.54 9.28 -9.75
C VAL A 143 -11.31 10.59 -9.62
N ASP A 144 -11.78 11.12 -10.75
CA ASP A 144 -12.57 12.36 -10.86
C ASP A 144 -11.94 13.56 -10.12
N GLY A 145 -10.64 13.77 -10.31
CA GLY A 145 -9.86 14.85 -9.70
C GLY A 145 -9.30 14.50 -8.31
N THR A 146 -9.60 13.31 -7.79
CA THR A 146 -9.16 12.87 -6.47
C THR A 146 -8.09 11.79 -6.56
N ASN A 147 -6.94 12.03 -5.92
CA ASN A 147 -5.89 11.03 -5.85
C ASN A 147 -6.26 9.92 -4.86
N VAL A 148 -6.41 8.71 -5.38
CA VAL A 148 -6.51 7.47 -4.62
C VAL A 148 -5.21 6.70 -4.79
N VAL A 149 -4.70 6.12 -3.71
CA VAL A 149 -3.54 5.23 -3.78
C VAL A 149 -4.02 3.78 -3.74
N VAL A 150 -3.61 3.02 -4.74
CA VAL A 150 -3.63 1.57 -4.72
C VAL A 150 -2.22 1.09 -4.46
N ASP A 151 -2.02 0.17 -3.53
CA ASP A 151 -0.74 -0.51 -3.36
C ASP A 151 -0.92 -2.03 -3.40
N MET A 152 0.11 -2.71 -3.91
CA MET A 152 0.32 -4.14 -3.74
C MET A 152 1.64 -4.31 -3.00
N PHE A 153 1.64 -5.11 -1.93
CA PHE A 153 2.81 -5.25 -1.08
C PHE A 153 3.05 -6.70 -0.70
N HIS A 154 4.31 -7.11 -0.65
CA HIS A 154 4.67 -8.48 -0.31
C HIS A 154 6.09 -8.58 0.28
N THR A 155 6.34 -9.64 1.05
CA THR A 155 7.71 -9.95 1.49
C THR A 155 8.60 -10.26 0.29
N GLY A 156 9.88 -9.89 0.36
CA GLY A 156 10.84 -10.20 -0.71
C GLY A 156 11.01 -11.70 -0.99
N SER A 157 10.66 -12.55 -0.01
CA SER A 157 10.66 -14.02 -0.09
C SER A 157 9.30 -14.62 -0.43
N ALA A 158 8.26 -13.81 -0.68
CA ALA A 158 6.92 -14.32 -0.93
C ALA A 158 6.90 -15.31 -2.10
N PRO A 159 6.26 -16.49 -1.95
CA PRO A 159 6.07 -17.44 -3.04
C PRO A 159 5.37 -16.82 -4.26
N GLU A 160 5.73 -17.26 -5.47
CA GLU A 160 5.19 -16.71 -6.72
C GLU A 160 3.66 -16.84 -6.82
N ASP A 161 3.09 -17.93 -6.29
CA ASP A 161 1.64 -18.16 -6.27
C ASP A 161 0.92 -17.19 -5.33
N LEU A 162 1.57 -16.77 -4.24
CA LEU A 162 1.05 -15.78 -3.30
C LEU A 162 1.08 -14.37 -3.92
N ILE A 163 2.17 -14.03 -4.61
CA ILE A 163 2.28 -12.77 -5.37
C ILE A 163 1.22 -12.73 -6.48
N ALA A 164 1.07 -13.81 -7.25
CA ALA A 164 0.09 -13.90 -8.33
C ALA A 164 -1.36 -13.79 -7.84
N GLN A 165 -1.67 -14.24 -6.62
CA GLN A 165 -2.98 -14.03 -5.99
C GLN A 165 -3.26 -12.55 -5.72
N ALA A 166 -2.29 -11.84 -5.12
CA ALA A 166 -2.42 -10.40 -4.89
C ALA A 166 -2.48 -9.62 -6.21
N ASP A 167 -1.73 -10.05 -7.23
CA ASP A 167 -1.77 -9.39 -8.54
C ASP A 167 -3.14 -9.53 -9.22
N ARG A 168 -3.75 -10.73 -9.20
CA ARG A 168 -5.12 -10.91 -9.74
C ARG A 168 -6.16 -10.07 -8.99
N ALA A 169 -6.07 -10.02 -7.67
CA ALA A 169 -6.97 -9.20 -6.88
C ALA A 169 -6.76 -7.69 -7.16
N ARG A 170 -5.52 -7.24 -7.40
CA ARG A 170 -5.25 -5.88 -7.89
C ARG A 170 -5.91 -5.64 -9.24
N GLU A 171 -5.75 -6.54 -10.20
CA GLU A 171 -6.34 -6.40 -11.55
C GLU A 171 -7.86 -6.36 -11.54
N SER A 172 -8.50 -6.92 -10.51
CA SER A 172 -9.95 -6.89 -10.35
C SER A 172 -10.50 -5.56 -9.80
N ILE A 173 -9.63 -4.64 -9.37
CA ILE A 173 -10.08 -3.38 -8.75
C ILE A 173 -10.82 -2.53 -9.76
N THR A 174 -12.03 -2.11 -9.40
CA THR A 174 -12.84 -1.13 -10.12
C THR A 174 -13.27 -0.01 -9.18
N PHE A 175 -13.21 1.24 -9.66
CA PHE A 175 -13.71 2.40 -8.93
C PHE A 175 -15.12 2.75 -9.37
N VAL A 176 -15.98 3.06 -8.39
CA VAL A 176 -17.34 3.55 -8.59
C VAL A 176 -17.49 4.85 -7.80
N THR A 177 -18.06 5.88 -8.44
CA THR A 177 -18.40 7.16 -7.81
C THR A 177 -19.92 7.31 -7.71
N GLU A 178 -20.42 7.63 -6.51
CA GLU A 178 -21.85 7.76 -6.20
C GLU A 178 -22.20 9.08 -5.49
#